data_AF-A0A3S4VF47-F1
#
_entry.id   AF-A0A3S4VF47-F1
#
_cell.length_a   1.000
_cell.length_b   1.000
_cell.length_c   1.000
_cell.angle_alpha   90.00
_cell.angle_beta   90.00
_cell.angle_gamma   90.00
#
_symmetry.space_group_name_H-M   'P 1'
#
loop_
_entity.id
_entity.type
_entity.pdbx_description
1 polymer ?
#
loop_
_entity_poly.entity_id
_entity_poly.type
_entity_poly.pdbx_seq_one_letter_code
_entity_poly.pdbx_strand_id
1 'polypeptide(L)'
;MLSTIILTILLFILPIIFVVISERVLRNFNLKNIVKTLNKSFLVQFSLCLLLFLIVWSLNLKYSSQDSNILENTLIETLYYFSVIGIFYYLPPLIILNLITKSWKKPAG
;
A
#
# COMPACT_ATOMS: atom_id res chain seq x y z
N MET A 1 14.01 -6.14 12.05
CA MET A 1 14.52 -6.02 10.68
C MET A 1 13.95 -7.04 9.68
N LEU A 2 14.32 -8.34 9.68
CA LEU A 2 13.77 -9.29 8.68
C LEU A 2 12.24 -9.37 8.75
N SER A 3 11.68 -9.52 9.96
CA SER A 3 10.23 -9.55 10.19
C SER A 3 9.54 -8.28 9.71
N THR A 4 10.16 -7.11 9.93
CA THR A 4 9.69 -5.81 9.43
C THR A 4 9.59 -5.79 7.91
N ILE A 5 10.62 -6.28 7.22
CA ILE A 5 10.67 -6.33 5.75
C ILE A 5 9.56 -7.25 5.22
N ILE A 6 9.47 -8.47 5.76
CA ILE A 6 8.46 -9.45 5.35
C ILE A 6 7.05 -8.89 5.55
N LEU A 7 6.78 -8.29 6.72
CA LEU A 7 5.47 -7.73 7.03
C LEU A 7 5.12 -6.56 6.10
N THR A 8 6.07 -5.65 5.86
CA THR A 8 5.86 -4.50 4.96
C THR A 8 5.54 -4.95 3.54
N ILE A 9 6.30 -5.93 3.01
CA ILE A 9 6.06 -6.50 1.68
C ILE A 9 4.67 -7.15 1.62
N LEU A 10 4.31 -7.93 2.64
CA LEU A 10 3.03 -8.62 2.68
C LEU A 10 1.85 -7.64 2.68
N LEU A 11 1.95 -6.54 3.45
CA LEU A 11 0.93 -5.50 3.52
C LEU A 11 0.73 -4.77 2.17
N PHE A 12 1.77 -4.68 1.33
CA PHE A 12 1.64 -4.13 -0.02
C PHE A 12 1.10 -5.15 -1.03
N ILE A 13 1.62 -6.37 -1.02
CA ILE A 13 1.30 -7.39 -2.04
C ILE A 13 -0.09 -7.97 -1.83
N LEU A 14 -0.47 -8.25 -0.58
CA LEU A 14 -1.71 -8.98 -0.28
C LEU A 14 -2.96 -8.23 -0.80
N PRO A 15 -3.12 -6.91 -0.61
CA PRO A 15 -4.23 -6.17 -1.20
C PRO A 15 -4.25 -6.23 -2.73
N ILE A 16 -3.08 -6.18 -3.38
CA ILE A 16 -2.98 -6.24 -4.84
C ILE A 16 -3.45 -7.60 -5.35
N ILE A 17 -2.94 -8.69 -4.78
CA ILE A 17 -3.34 -10.05 -5.15
C ILE A 17 -4.84 -10.24 -4.95
N PHE A 18 -5.36 -9.80 -3.81
CA PHE A 18 -6.77 -9.91 -3.49
C PHE A 18 -7.66 -9.21 -4.54
N VAL A 19 -7.34 -7.96 -4.90
CA VAL A 19 -8.11 -7.22 -5.91
C VAL A 19 -7.97 -7.86 -7.30
N VAL A 20 -6.77 -8.28 -7.70
CA VAL A 20 -6.52 -8.94 -9.00
C VAL A 20 -7.35 -10.23 -9.16
N ILE A 21 -7.39 -11.06 -8.11
CA ILE A 21 -8.16 -12.30 -8.11
C ILE A 21 -9.67 -12.00 -8.11
N SER A 22 -10.12 -11.11 -7.22
CA SER A 22 -11.55 -10.79 -7.08
C SER A 22 -12.15 -10.19 -8.35
N GLU A 23 -11.39 -9.38 -9.10
CA GLU A 23 -11.86 -8.72 -10.32
C GLU A 23 -11.52 -9.47 -11.61
N ARG A 24 -10.91 -10.66 -11.53
CA ARG A 24 -10.50 -11.48 -12.68
C ARG A 24 -9.73 -10.67 -13.73
N VAL A 25 -8.90 -9.74 -13.29
CA VAL A 25 -8.18 -8.77 -14.15
C VAL A 25 -7.28 -9.49 -15.16
N LEU A 26 -6.79 -10.68 -14.79
CA LEU A 26 -5.98 -11.55 -15.65
C LEU A 26 -6.70 -12.05 -16.90
N ARG A 27 -8.04 -12.02 -16.94
CA ARG A 27 -8.81 -12.51 -18.10
C ARG A 27 -8.75 -11.54 -19.29
N ASN A 28 -8.73 -10.23 -19.02
CA ASN A 28 -8.65 -9.17 -20.04
C ASN A 28 -7.62 -8.12 -19.61
N PHE A 29 -6.38 -8.34 -20.03
CA PHE A 29 -5.25 -7.47 -19.71
C PHE A 29 -5.38 -6.13 -20.43
N ASN A 30 -5.91 -5.12 -19.74
CA ASN A 30 -6.08 -3.76 -20.25
C ASN A 30 -5.51 -2.78 -19.23
N LEU A 31 -4.72 -1.80 -19.69
CA LEU A 31 -4.13 -0.75 -18.84
C LEU A 31 -5.19 -0.07 -17.94
N LYS A 32 -6.40 0.18 -18.45
CA LYS A 32 -7.49 0.77 -17.65
C LYS A 32 -7.90 -0.12 -16.48
N ASN A 33 -7.96 -1.44 -16.69
CA ASN A 33 -8.30 -2.40 -15.63
C ASN A 33 -7.17 -2.51 -14.61
N ILE A 34 -5.90 -2.47 -15.07
CA ILE A 34 -4.73 -2.48 -14.19
C ILE A 34 -4.74 -1.24 -13.28
N VAL A 35 -4.91 -0.05 -13.85
CA VAL A 35 -4.95 1.20 -13.06
C VAL A 35 -6.13 1.21 -12.08
N LYS A 36 -7.30 0.71 -12.49
CA LYS A 36 -8.47 0.54 -11.58
C LYS A 36 -8.14 -0.40 -10.40
N THR A 37 -7.46 -1.51 -10.68
CA THR A 37 -7.04 -2.50 -9.67
C THR A 37 -6.04 -1.89 -8.69
N LEU A 38 -5.03 -1.17 -9.20
CA LEU A 38 -4.04 -0.50 -8.36
C LEU A 38 -4.69 0.58 -7.49
N ASN A 39 -5.62 1.39 -8.01
CA ASN A 39 -6.36 2.39 -7.21
C ASN A 39 -7.19 1.74 -6.09
N LYS A 40 -7.85 0.62 -6.35
CA LYS A 40 -8.60 -0.11 -5.31
C LYS A 40 -7.68 -0.73 -4.27
N SER A 41 -6.57 -1.33 -4.71
CA SER A 41 -5.55 -1.89 -3.83
C SER A 41 -4.93 -0.81 -2.95
N PHE A 42 -4.67 0.37 -3.52
CA PHE A 42 -4.19 1.54 -2.80
C PHE A 42 -5.14 1.97 -1.69
N LEU A 43 -6.45 1.96 -1.95
CA LEU A 43 -7.46 2.30 -0.94
C LEU A 43 -7.40 1.31 0.23
N VAL A 44 -7.28 0.02 -0.04
CA VAL A 44 -7.12 -1.01 1.01
C VAL A 44 -5.80 -0.82 1.76
N GLN A 45 -4.70 -0.55 1.06
CA GLN A 45 -3.39 -0.26 1.67
C GLN A 45 -3.46 0.99 2.55
N PHE A 46 -4.13 2.05 2.12
CA PHE A 46 -4.34 3.26 2.90
C PHE A 46 -5.13 2.97 4.19
N SER A 47 -6.19 2.18 4.10
CA SER A 47 -6.94 1.72 5.28
C SER A 47 -6.08 0.89 6.23
N LEU A 48 -5.21 0.02 5.72
CA LEU A 48 -4.26 -0.75 6.53
C LEU A 48 -3.22 0.16 7.21
N CYS A 49 -2.71 1.18 6.51
CA CYS A 49 -1.81 2.18 7.09
C CYS A 49 -2.47 2.90 8.27
N LEU A 50 -3.71 3.35 8.07
CA LEU A 50 -4.48 4.07 9.08
C LEU A 50 -4.76 3.17 10.28
N LEU A 51 -5.11 1.90 10.05
CA LEU A 51 -5.31 0.92 11.11
C LEU A 51 -4.03 0.66 11.90
N LEU A 52 -2.88 0.49 11.24
CA LEU A 52 -1.57 0.34 11.90
C LEU A 52 -1.21 1.57 12.73
N PHE A 53 -1.44 2.76 12.18
CA PHE A 53 -1.25 4.01 12.90
C PHE A 53 -2.10 4.07 14.17
N LEU A 54 -3.39 3.72 14.09
CA LEU A 54 -4.28 3.68 15.24
C LEU A 54 -3.83 2.67 16.30
N ILE A 55 -3.33 1.50 15.90
CA ILE A 55 -2.79 0.51 16.84
C ILE A 55 -1.58 1.08 17.58
N VAL A 56 -0.61 1.62 16.84
CA VAL A 56 0.62 2.23 17.41
C VAL A 56 0.26 3.38 18.36
N TRP A 57 -0.68 4.24 17.94
CA TRP A 57 -1.16 5.37 18.72
C TRP A 57 -1.91 4.92 19.98
N SER A 58 -2.87 4.00 19.84
CA SER A 58 -3.72 3.53 20.95
C SER A 58 -2.94 2.79 22.02
N LEU A 59 -1.88 2.09 21.64
CA LEU A 59 -1.00 1.38 22.58
C LEU A 59 0.13 2.29 23.09
N ASN A 60 0.18 3.55 22.66
CA ASN A 60 1.23 4.53 23.00
C ASN A 60 2.64 3.95 22.81
N LEU A 61 2.82 3.17 21.74
CA LEU A 61 4.09 2.51 21.47
C LEU A 61 5.13 3.56 21.13
N LYS A 62 6.27 3.49 21.82
CA LYS A 62 7.41 4.38 21.58
C LYS A 62 8.58 3.55 21.11
N TYR A 63 9.28 4.07 20.10
CA TYR A 63 10.53 3.47 19.66
C TYR A 63 11.53 3.61 20.80
N SER A 64 11.98 2.48 21.37
CA SER A 64 12.99 2.43 22.41
C SER A 64 14.07 1.44 21.99
N SER A 65 15.32 1.88 21.99
CA SER A 65 16.44 1.02 21.62
C SER A 65 16.89 0.07 22.74
N GLN A 66 16.35 0.21 23.96
CA GLN A 66 16.90 -0.45 25.15
C GLN A 66 16.00 -1.51 25.80
N ASP A 67 14.67 -1.47 25.63
CA ASP A 67 13.75 -2.38 26.34
C ASP A 67 12.41 -2.68 25.63
N SER A 68 12.22 -2.25 24.38
CA SER A 68 10.95 -2.49 23.68
C SER A 68 10.82 -3.95 23.21
N ASN A 69 9.63 -4.53 23.39
CA ASN A 69 9.30 -5.83 22.82
C ASN A 69 9.54 -5.87 21.30
N ILE A 70 10.02 -7.00 20.79
CA ILE A 70 10.29 -7.21 19.34
C ILE A 70 9.07 -6.84 18.48
N LEU A 71 7.86 -7.09 18.99
CA LEU A 71 6.61 -6.80 18.31
C LEU A 71 6.38 -5.29 18.16
N GLU A 72 6.66 -4.49 19.20
CA GLU A 72 6.46 -3.04 19.19
C GLU A 72 7.37 -2.35 18.18
N ASN A 73 8.67 -2.70 18.19
CA ASN A 73 9.62 -2.19 17.21
C ASN A 73 9.24 -2.61 15.79
N THR A 74 8.77 -3.84 15.59
CA THR A 74 8.33 -4.31 14.28
C THR A 74 7.13 -3.49 13.78
N LEU A 75 6.13 -3.21 14.63
CA LEU A 75 4.96 -2.41 14.24
C LEU A 75 5.32 -0.97 13.90
N ILE A 76 6.15 -0.32 14.72
CA ILE A 76 6.58 1.07 14.49
C ILE A 76 7.41 1.17 13.21
N GLU A 77 8.40 0.28 13.03
CA GLU A 77 9.22 0.26 11.83
C GLU A 77 8.38 -0.05 10.59
N THR A 78 7.46 -1.01 10.66
CA THR A 78 6.56 -1.33 9.55
C THR A 78 5.67 -0.15 9.20
N LEU A 79 5.08 0.55 10.18
CA LEU A 79 4.29 1.75 9.92
C LEU A 79 5.13 2.83 9.22
N TYR A 80 6.35 3.05 9.68
CA TYR A 80 7.28 4.00 9.06
C TYR A 80 7.60 3.63 7.61
N TYR A 81 8.11 2.41 7.37
CA TYR A 81 8.47 1.96 6.02
C TYR A 81 7.27 1.89 5.09
N PHE A 82 6.13 1.41 5.57
CA PHE A 82 4.90 1.34 4.80
C PHE A 82 4.43 2.73 4.36
N SER A 83 4.50 3.72 5.24
CA SER A 83 4.17 5.11 4.94
C SER A 83 5.13 5.73 3.93
N VAL A 84 6.45 5.56 4.13
CA VAL A 84 7.48 6.11 3.23
C VAL A 84 7.37 5.50 1.83
N ILE A 85 7.25 4.17 1.73
CA ILE A 85 7.08 3.47 0.45
C ILE A 85 5.77 3.92 -0.22
N GLY A 86 4.68 4.00 0.55
CA GLY A 86 3.37 4.42 0.04
C GLY A 86 3.41 5.81 -0.58
N ILE A 87 3.96 6.79 0.13
CA ILE A 87 3.95 8.21 -0.28
C ILE A 87 4.99 8.50 -1.36
N PHE A 88 6.21 7.96 -1.25
CA PHE A 88 7.32 8.37 -2.12
C PHE A 88 7.54 7.43 -3.30
N TYR A 89 7.13 6.16 -3.22
CA TYR A 89 7.42 5.18 -4.27
C TYR A 89 6.17 4.64 -4.96
N TYR A 90 5.05 4.49 -4.24
CA TYR A 90 3.84 3.90 -4.81
C TYR A 90 2.86 4.95 -5.36
N LEU A 91 2.60 6.01 -4.60
CA LEU A 91 1.65 7.06 -4.96
C LEU A 91 2.07 7.87 -6.21
N PRO A 92 3.34 8.29 -6.40
CA PRO A 92 3.74 9.06 -7.57
C PRO A 92 3.51 8.33 -8.91
N PRO A 93 3.94 7.07 -9.11
CA PRO A 93 3.65 6.36 -10.36
C PRO A 93 2.16 6.08 -10.54
N LEU A 94 1.41 5.85 -9.45
CA LEU A 94 -0.04 5.67 -9.54
C LEU A 94 -0.76 6.94 -10.04
N ILE A 95 -0.34 8.12 -9.58
CA ILE A 95 -0.84 9.41 -10.08
C ILE A 95 -0.53 9.56 -11.57
N ILE A 96 0.71 9.27 -11.99
CA ILE A 96 1.10 9.33 -13.40
C ILE A 96 0.24 8.40 -14.26
N LEU A 97 0.04 7.15 -13.83
CA LEU A 97 -0.80 6.17 -14.52
C LEU A 97 -2.27 6.63 -14.62
N ASN A 98 -2.80 7.26 -13.57
CA ASN A 98 -4.13 7.86 -13.58
C ASN A 98 -4.23 9.02 -14.59
N LEU A 99 -3.20 9.85 -14.71
CA LEU A 99 -3.17 10.95 -15.69
C LEU A 99 -3.12 10.41 -17.13
N ILE A 100 -2.26 9.42 -17.40
CA ILE A 100 -2.14 8.78 -18.72
C ILE A 100 -3.48 8.16 -19.13
N THR A 101 -4.08 7.35 -18.26
CA THR A 101 -5.36 6.68 -18.55
C THR A 101 -6.51 7.65 -18.72
N LYS A 102 -6.48 8.82 -18.04
CA LYS A 102 -7.44 9.91 -18.24
C LYS A 102 -7.24 10.62 -19.60
N SER A 103 -5.99 10.84 -20.02
CA SER A 103 -5.67 11.43 -21.33
C SER A 103 -6.19 10.59 -22.49
N TRP A 104 -6.09 9.26 -22.39
CA TRP A 104 -6.62 8.32 -23.39
C TRP A 104 -8.15 8.22 -23.43
N LYS A 105 -8.84 8.95 -22.55
CA LYS A 105 -10.30 9.03 -22.53
C LYS A 105 -10.85 10.25 -23.28
N LYS A 106 -10.00 11.23 -23.65
CA LYS A 106 -10.45 12.35 -24.48
C LYS A 106 -10.58 11.88 -25.94
N PRO A 107 -11.77 11.98 -26.57
CA PRO A 107 -11.88 11.78 -28.00
C PRO A 107 -11.12 12.90 -28.73
N ALA A 108 -10.57 12.53 -29.87
CA ALA A 108 -10.20 13.44 -30.94
C ALA A 108 -11.33 14.49 -31.10
N GLY A 109 -10.99 15.74 -30.82
CA GLY A 109 -11.71 16.90 -31.34
C GLY A 109 -10.96 17.38 -32.56
#